data_AF-A0A1B6JCV0-F1
#
_entry.id   AF-A0A1B6JCV0-F1
#
_cell.length_a   1.000
_cell.length_b   1.000
_cell.length_c   1.000
_cell.angle_alpha   90.00
_cell.angle_beta   90.00
_cell.angle_gamma   90.00
#
_symmetry.space_group_name_H-M   'P 1'
#
loop_
_entity.id
_entity.type
_entity.pdbx_description
1 polymer ?
#
loop_
_entity_poly.entity_id
_entity_poly.type
_entity_poly.pdbx_seq_one_letter_code
_entity_poly.pdbx_strand_id
1 'polypeptide(L)'
;MWMLSRMARWGDTSSRSILFPESPLLIYNTKFDIRQWFLVTSVYPLTIWFYNECYLRFASQPFSLVNLHESIHLTNNAIQKNYTNCSNRNENLPEENMWHSSKFQDYLSEIGHADKWKTVILPGMKQGIVGAVLASQDDMVDRANSFELYGADFLLGIDYIPILLEINMGPAMHASTKVTAEICKSGLEDVIKVVLDTKRDPKADTGKFEMLYKQELGPRPHHTGELELLVAGTKIVPDRRVKK
;
A
#
# COMPACT_ATOMS: atom_id res chain seq x y z
N MET A 1 16.56 -2.68 5.95
CA MET A 1 16.01 -3.01 7.30
C MET A 1 15.77 -1.79 8.22
N TRP A 2 16.13 -0.54 7.87
CA TRP A 2 16.16 0.56 8.88
C TRP A 2 15.42 1.89 8.57
N MET A 3 14.92 2.16 7.36
CA MET A 3 14.48 3.54 7.02
C MET A 3 12.96 3.75 6.90
N LEU A 4 12.18 2.85 6.29
CA LEU A 4 10.73 3.02 6.23
C LEU A 4 9.98 2.71 7.55
N SER A 5 10.63 2.04 8.51
CA SER A 5 10.11 1.93 9.88
C SER A 5 10.20 3.24 10.69
N ARG A 6 10.81 4.30 10.14
CA ARG A 6 11.17 5.54 10.85
C ARG A 6 10.12 6.65 10.77
N MET A 7 9.22 6.64 9.79
CA MET A 7 8.15 7.66 9.71
C MET A 7 7.08 7.56 10.79
N ALA A 8 7.09 6.49 11.57
CA ALA A 8 6.28 6.33 12.76
C ALA A 8 7.14 6.44 14.05
N ARG A 9 8.15 7.32 14.07
CA ARG A 9 8.95 7.61 15.28
C ARG A 9 8.79 9.07 15.70
N TRP A 10 7.65 9.37 16.31
CA TRP A 10 7.57 10.37 17.37
C TRP A 10 7.53 9.61 18.70
N GLY A 11 8.52 9.83 19.56
CA GLY A 11 8.51 9.39 20.95
C GLY A 11 8.99 7.95 21.21
N ASP A 12 10.08 7.86 21.94
CA ASP A 12 10.64 6.65 22.55
C ASP A 12 9.65 6.04 23.57
N THR A 13 9.15 4.84 23.30
CA THR A 13 8.81 3.78 24.29
C THR A 13 8.47 2.49 23.54
N SER A 14 8.97 1.36 24.06
CA SER A 14 8.99 0.01 23.48
C SER A 14 7.64 -0.71 23.43
N SER A 15 6.55 0.00 23.15
CA SER A 15 5.24 -0.55 22.82
C SER A 15 4.46 0.50 22.02
N ARG A 16 4.21 0.21 20.74
CA ARG A 16 3.43 1.09 19.87
C ARG A 16 1.95 0.80 20.08
N SER A 17 1.25 1.66 20.81
CA SER A 17 -0.21 1.66 20.86
C SER A 17 -0.75 2.43 19.66
N ILE A 18 -1.02 1.73 18.56
CA ILE A 18 -1.85 2.27 17.48
C ILE A 18 -3.29 2.19 17.99
N LEU A 19 -4.05 3.29 17.89
CA LEU A 19 -5.50 3.26 18.17
C LEU A 19 -6.11 2.24 17.20
N PHE A 20 -6.48 1.07 17.71
CA PHE A 20 -7.14 0.06 16.91
C PHE A 20 -8.48 0.65 16.48
N PRO A 21 -8.82 0.69 15.18
CA PRO A 21 -10.14 1.13 14.77
C PRO A 21 -11.15 0.19 15.42
N GLU A 22 -11.96 0.70 16.35
CA GLU A 22 -12.96 -0.11 17.06
C GLU A 22 -14.03 -0.67 16.10
N SER A 23 -14.08 -0.15 14.88
CA SER A 23 -15.00 -0.56 13.82
C SER A 23 -14.26 -0.76 12.49
N PRO A 24 -13.55 -1.90 12.30
CA PRO A 24 -13.06 -2.28 10.99
C PRO A 24 -14.23 -2.73 10.10
N LEU A 25 -14.10 -2.57 8.79
CA LEU A 25 -14.97 -3.25 7.84
C LEU A 25 -14.78 -4.77 7.98
N LEU A 26 -15.89 -5.48 8.08
CA LEU A 26 -15.91 -6.94 8.19
C LEU A 26 -16.57 -7.54 6.95
N ILE A 27 -16.04 -8.68 6.50
CA ILE A 27 -16.69 -9.50 5.48
C ILE A 27 -17.18 -10.77 6.16
N TYR A 28 -18.49 -11.00 6.13
CA TYR A 28 -19.15 -12.09 6.85
C TYR A 28 -18.67 -12.22 8.31
N ASN A 29 -18.69 -11.10 9.03
CA ASN A 29 -18.25 -10.99 10.43
C ASN A 29 -16.78 -11.40 10.67
N THR A 30 -15.93 -11.39 9.65
CA THR A 30 -14.51 -11.76 9.75
C THR A 30 -13.62 -10.58 9.40
N LYS A 31 -12.61 -10.32 10.23
CA LYS A 31 -11.62 -9.26 9.99
C LYS A 31 -10.72 -9.62 8.81
N PHE A 32 -10.33 -8.61 8.03
CA PHE A 32 -9.35 -8.75 6.98
C PHE A 32 -8.44 -7.51 6.89
N ASP A 33 -7.30 -7.68 6.23
CA ASP A 33 -6.49 -6.57 5.71
C ASP A 33 -6.27 -6.74 4.20
N ILE A 34 -5.78 -5.69 3.54
CA ILE A 34 -5.35 -5.70 2.15
C ILE A 34 -3.83 -5.59 2.10
N ARG A 35 -3.18 -6.53 1.42
CA ARG A 35 -1.77 -6.46 1.06
C ARG A 35 -1.63 -5.85 -0.33
N GLN A 36 -1.14 -4.62 -0.40
CA GLN A 36 -0.88 -3.89 -1.63
C GLN A 36 0.61 -3.82 -1.92
N TRP A 37 1.03 -4.16 -3.15
CA TRP A 37 2.42 -4.02 -3.57
C TRP A 37 2.69 -2.69 -4.28
N PHE A 38 3.88 -2.16 -4.03
CA PHE A 38 4.41 -1.01 -4.75
C PHE A 38 5.93 -1.13 -4.87
N LEU A 39 6.51 -0.51 -5.90
CA LEU A 39 7.93 -0.58 -6.21
C LEU A 39 8.51 0.83 -6.23
N VAL A 40 9.65 1.03 -5.59
CA VAL A 40 10.43 2.27 -5.71
C VAL A 40 11.67 1.98 -6.54
N THR A 41 11.81 2.67 -7.67
CA THR A 41 12.95 2.48 -8.60
C THR A 41 13.98 3.60 -8.54
N SER A 42 13.66 4.71 -7.86
CA SER A 42 14.53 5.86 -7.69
C SER A 42 14.06 6.66 -6.48
N VAL A 43 14.99 7.10 -5.64
CA VAL A 43 14.72 7.96 -4.47
C VAL A 43 14.85 9.44 -4.84
N TYR A 44 15.73 9.77 -5.79
CA TYR A 44 15.91 11.14 -6.27
C TYR A 44 16.24 11.20 -7.78
N PRO A 45 15.29 11.62 -8.65
CA PRO A 45 13.90 11.95 -8.35
C PRO A 45 13.11 10.73 -7.87
N LEU A 46 12.24 10.93 -6.87
CA LEU A 46 11.40 9.84 -6.35
C LEU A 46 10.49 9.28 -7.44
N THR A 47 10.54 7.97 -7.67
CA THR A 47 9.68 7.27 -8.61
C THR A 47 9.03 6.06 -7.93
N ILE A 48 7.70 6.09 -7.84
CA ILE A 48 6.88 5.06 -7.21
C ILE A 48 5.98 4.42 -8.26
N TRP A 49 5.93 3.09 -8.28
CA TRP A 49 5.04 2.29 -9.11
C TRP A 49 4.06 1.54 -8.23
N PHE A 50 2.79 1.48 -8.63
CA PHE A 50 1.73 0.76 -7.96
C PHE A 50 1.43 -0.53 -8.71
N TYR A 51 1.33 -1.67 -8.01
CA TYR A 51 0.92 -2.92 -8.64
C TYR A 51 -0.61 -3.00 -8.68
N ASN A 52 -1.20 -3.12 -9.86
CA ASN A 52 -2.66 -3.08 -10.03
C ASN A 52 -3.40 -4.30 -9.46
N GLU A 53 -2.68 -5.28 -8.91
CA GLU A 53 -3.24 -6.37 -8.13
C GLU A 53 -2.82 -6.31 -6.67
N CYS A 54 -3.77 -6.63 -5.81
CA CYS A 54 -3.57 -6.90 -4.41
C CYS A 54 -4.45 -8.07 -3.96
N TYR A 55 -4.24 -8.50 -2.73
CA TYR A 55 -5.01 -9.57 -2.11
C TYR A 55 -5.40 -9.23 -0.68
N LEU A 56 -6.53 -9.78 -0.26
CA LEU A 56 -7.04 -9.67 1.10
C LEU A 56 -6.56 -10.88 1.92
N ARG A 57 -6.28 -10.66 3.19
CA ARG A 57 -5.95 -11.71 4.16
C ARG A 57 -6.97 -11.71 5.29
N PHE A 58 -7.62 -12.83 5.52
CA PHE A 58 -8.66 -12.99 6.52
C PHE A 58 -8.12 -13.59 7.83
N ALA A 59 -8.76 -13.21 8.93
CA ALA A 59 -8.67 -13.96 10.18
C ALA A 59 -9.40 -15.31 10.05
N SER A 60 -8.95 -16.31 10.82
CA SER A 60 -9.55 -17.65 10.87
C SER A 60 -10.82 -17.70 11.72
N GLN A 61 -11.03 -16.70 12.60
CA GLN A 61 -12.14 -16.63 13.54
C GLN A 61 -13.03 -15.39 13.29
N PRO A 62 -14.32 -15.45 13.65
CA PRO A 62 -15.21 -14.29 13.63
C PRO A 62 -14.72 -13.17 14.56
N PHE A 63 -14.95 -11.93 14.14
CA PHE A 63 -14.54 -10.73 14.89
C PHE A 63 -15.27 -10.62 16.23
N SER A 64 -14.55 -10.18 17.26
CA SER A 64 -15.09 -9.96 18.61
C SER A 64 -14.31 -8.88 19.32
N LEU A 65 -15.00 -7.91 19.92
CA LEU A 65 -14.39 -6.90 20.80
C LEU A 65 -14.18 -7.42 22.24
N VAL A 66 -14.78 -8.57 22.58
CA VAL A 66 -14.66 -9.17 23.91
C VAL A 66 -13.47 -10.13 23.96
N ASN A 67 -13.27 -10.90 22.89
CA ASN A 67 -12.15 -11.84 22.78
C ASN A 67 -11.03 -11.23 21.93
N LEU A 68 -9.91 -10.89 22.58
CA LEU A 68 -8.74 -10.27 21.95
C LEU A 68 -7.70 -11.28 21.45
N HIS A 69 -8.08 -12.55 21.29
CA HIS A 69 -7.18 -13.58 20.80
C HIS A 69 -6.63 -13.26 19.40
N GLU A 70 -5.36 -13.56 19.15
CA GLU A 70 -4.67 -13.17 17.91
C GLU A 70 -5.29 -13.80 16.64
N SER A 71 -5.91 -14.98 16.77
CA SER A 71 -6.61 -15.64 15.67
C SER A 71 -7.83 -14.85 15.15
N ILE A 72 -8.34 -13.90 15.94
CA ILE A 72 -9.46 -13.00 15.62
C ILE A 72 -8.97 -11.66 15.06
N HIS A 73 -7.90 -11.11 15.64
CA HIS A 73 -7.50 -9.72 15.42
C HIS A 73 -6.29 -9.53 14.52
N LEU A 74 -5.47 -10.56 14.32
CA LEU A 74 -4.33 -10.51 13.41
C LEU A 74 -4.67 -11.27 12.14
N THR A 75 -4.26 -10.74 10.99
CA THR A 75 -4.61 -11.27 9.66
C THR A 75 -3.38 -11.77 8.90
N ASN A 76 -2.19 -11.64 9.50
CA ASN A 76 -0.93 -12.10 8.94
C ASN A 76 -0.94 -13.63 8.79
N ASN A 77 -0.68 -14.11 7.57
CA ASN A 77 -0.64 -15.56 7.28
C ASN A 77 0.37 -16.33 8.16
N ALA A 78 1.48 -15.70 8.56
CA ALA A 78 2.47 -16.30 9.45
C ALA A 78 1.89 -16.72 10.82
N ILE A 79 0.82 -16.05 11.26
CA ILE A 79 0.09 -16.33 12.50
C ILE A 79 -1.12 -17.22 12.18
N GLN A 80 -1.91 -16.84 11.18
CA GLN A 80 -3.16 -17.52 10.82
C GLN A 80 -2.97 -18.98 10.40
N LYS A 81 -1.82 -19.34 9.82
CA LYS A 81 -1.50 -20.74 9.47
C LYS A 81 -1.46 -21.70 10.66
N ASN A 82 -1.35 -21.19 11.89
CA ASN A 82 -1.33 -22.00 13.11
C ASN A 82 -2.74 -22.29 13.66
N TYR A 83 -3.77 -21.72 13.02
CA TYR A 83 -5.16 -21.81 13.46
C TYR A 83 -6.03 -22.44 12.39
N THR A 84 -6.99 -23.26 12.82
CA THR A 84 -8.03 -23.78 11.94
C THR A 84 -9.17 -22.77 11.82
N ASN A 85 -9.80 -22.73 10.66
CA ASN A 85 -10.98 -21.89 10.46
C ASN A 85 -12.11 -22.31 11.39
N CYS A 86 -12.78 -21.34 12.00
CA CYS A 86 -13.92 -21.61 12.87
C CYS A 86 -15.02 -22.33 12.10
N SER A 87 -15.64 -23.35 12.71
CA SER A 87 -16.73 -24.10 12.06
C SER A 87 -17.99 -23.28 11.82
N ASN A 88 -18.19 -22.19 12.57
CA ASN A 88 -19.30 -21.26 12.40
C ASN A 88 -19.00 -20.09 11.45
N ARG A 89 -17.82 -20.10 10.80
CA ARG A 89 -17.43 -19.09 9.82
C ARG A 89 -18.29 -19.25 8.57
N ASN A 90 -18.57 -18.12 7.89
CA ASN A 90 -19.37 -18.14 6.68
C ASN A 90 -18.69 -18.94 5.56
N GLU A 91 -19.46 -19.83 4.92
CA GLU A 91 -18.98 -20.75 3.88
C GLU A 91 -18.47 -20.05 2.61
N ASN A 92 -18.87 -18.79 2.37
CA ASN A 92 -18.37 -18.01 1.23
C ASN A 92 -16.93 -17.50 1.42
N LEU A 93 -16.37 -17.61 2.62
CA LEU A 93 -14.97 -17.26 2.88
C LEU A 93 -14.03 -18.38 2.42
N PRO A 94 -12.84 -18.02 1.90
CA PRO A 94 -11.90 -18.99 1.37
C PRO A 94 -11.27 -19.82 2.50
N GLU A 95 -11.04 -21.10 2.24
CA GLU A 95 -10.37 -22.00 3.18
C GLU A 95 -8.93 -21.53 3.47
N GLU A 96 -8.22 -21.09 2.43
CA GLU A 96 -6.85 -20.56 2.53
C GLU A 96 -6.78 -19.11 3.07
N ASN A 97 -7.92 -18.55 3.52
CA ASN A 97 -7.99 -17.21 4.13
C ASN A 97 -7.46 -16.06 3.26
N MET A 98 -7.54 -16.19 1.93
CA MET A 98 -7.14 -15.14 1.00
C MET A 98 -8.11 -14.97 -0.17
N TRP A 99 -8.34 -13.71 -0.55
CA TRP A 99 -9.03 -13.35 -1.78
C TRP A 99 -8.14 -12.50 -2.68
N HIS A 100 -8.25 -12.69 -3.99
CA HIS A 100 -7.82 -11.65 -4.92
C HIS A 100 -8.69 -10.41 -4.76
N SER A 101 -8.12 -9.24 -5.04
CA SER A 101 -8.87 -7.97 -5.10
C SER A 101 -10.04 -7.99 -6.09
N SER A 102 -10.00 -8.81 -7.14
CA SER A 102 -11.15 -9.03 -8.04
C SER A 102 -12.35 -9.61 -7.31
N LYS A 103 -12.15 -10.67 -6.51
CA LYS A 103 -13.23 -11.27 -5.71
C LYS A 103 -13.79 -10.30 -4.67
N PHE A 104 -12.95 -9.42 -4.13
CA PHE A 104 -13.43 -8.35 -3.25
C PHE A 104 -14.27 -7.30 -3.99
N GLN A 105 -13.90 -6.93 -5.22
CA GLN A 105 -14.72 -6.05 -6.07
C GLN A 105 -16.08 -6.68 -6.44
N ASP A 106 -16.11 -7.98 -6.69
CA ASP A 106 -17.36 -8.72 -6.91
C ASP A 106 -18.23 -8.69 -5.65
N TYR A 107 -17.64 -8.97 -4.49
CA TYR A 107 -18.33 -8.87 -3.20
C TYR A 107 -18.91 -7.47 -2.94
N LEU A 108 -18.12 -6.41 -3.17
CA LEU A 108 -18.59 -5.04 -3.06
C LEU A 108 -19.78 -4.77 -4.00
N SER A 109 -19.76 -5.35 -5.20
CA SER A 109 -20.86 -5.24 -6.16
C SER A 109 -22.11 -5.96 -5.68
N GLU A 110 -21.97 -7.17 -5.14
CA GLU A 110 -23.06 -7.97 -4.57
C GLU A 110 -23.78 -7.24 -3.43
N ILE A 111 -23.05 -6.49 -2.59
CA ILE A 111 -23.61 -5.72 -1.47
C ILE A 111 -24.01 -4.27 -1.83
N GLY A 112 -23.98 -3.89 -3.11
CA GLY A 112 -24.43 -2.56 -3.57
C GLY A 112 -23.41 -1.42 -3.38
N HIS A 113 -22.13 -1.76 -3.23
CA HIS A 113 -21.02 -0.83 -2.98
C HIS A 113 -19.89 -0.92 -4.03
N ALA A 114 -20.23 -1.32 -5.27
CA ALA A 114 -19.29 -1.48 -6.38
C ALA A 114 -18.42 -0.23 -6.63
N ASP A 115 -18.99 0.97 -6.43
CA ASP A 115 -18.32 2.24 -6.66
C ASP A 115 -17.15 2.47 -5.68
N LYS A 116 -17.26 1.98 -4.44
CA LYS A 116 -16.30 2.23 -3.36
C LYS A 116 -14.88 1.82 -3.69
N TRP A 117 -14.69 0.74 -4.46
CA TRP A 117 -13.37 0.34 -4.91
C TRP A 117 -12.66 1.45 -5.69
N LYS A 118 -13.35 2.01 -6.69
CA LYS A 118 -12.78 3.00 -7.61
C LYS A 118 -12.78 4.41 -7.01
N THR A 119 -13.75 4.75 -6.18
CA THR A 119 -13.96 6.11 -5.68
C THR A 119 -13.29 6.39 -4.33
N VAL A 120 -13.07 5.36 -3.50
CA VAL A 120 -12.54 5.53 -2.13
C VAL A 120 -11.31 4.66 -1.88
N ILE A 121 -11.44 3.34 -2.03
CA ILE A 121 -10.42 2.38 -1.56
C ILE A 121 -9.13 2.49 -2.38
N LEU A 122 -9.22 2.38 -3.71
CA LEU A 122 -8.04 2.43 -4.58
C LEU A 122 -7.34 3.81 -4.54
N PRO A 123 -8.04 4.95 -4.67
CA PRO A 123 -7.42 6.27 -4.51
C PRO A 123 -6.81 6.47 -3.12
N GLY A 124 -7.47 6.03 -2.05
CA GLY A 124 -6.98 6.16 -0.69
C GLY A 124 -5.71 5.34 -0.43
N MET A 125 -5.63 4.10 -0.95
CA MET A 125 -4.40 3.29 -0.85
C MET A 125 -3.23 3.95 -1.59
N LYS A 126 -3.49 4.46 -2.80
CA LYS A 126 -2.51 5.20 -3.60
C LYS A 126 -1.99 6.44 -2.87
N GLN A 127 -2.90 7.25 -2.32
CA GLN A 127 -2.55 8.43 -1.53
C GLN A 127 -1.75 8.07 -0.26
N GLY A 128 -2.17 7.02 0.45
CA GLY A 128 -1.49 6.51 1.63
C GLY A 128 -0.05 6.10 1.33
N ILE A 129 0.18 5.37 0.23
CA ILE A 129 1.53 4.99 -0.22
C ILE A 129 2.35 6.23 -0.58
N VAL A 130 1.84 7.13 -1.42
CA VAL A 130 2.60 8.33 -1.84
C VAL A 130 2.96 9.20 -0.64
N GLY A 131 2.01 9.48 0.24
CA GLY A 131 2.26 10.27 1.45
C GLY A 131 3.28 9.60 2.37
N ALA A 132 3.17 8.29 2.57
CA ALA A 132 4.10 7.51 3.37
C ALA A 132 5.46 7.32 2.71
N VAL A 133 5.65 7.47 1.41
CA VAL A 133 7.01 7.43 0.83
C VAL A 133 7.64 8.82 0.83
N LEU A 134 6.85 9.86 0.49
CA LEU A 134 7.32 11.25 0.47
C LEU A 134 7.85 11.70 1.82
N ALA A 135 7.12 11.45 2.91
CA ALA A 135 7.58 11.88 4.22
C ALA A 135 8.73 11.01 4.80
N SER A 136 9.17 9.94 4.11
CA SER A 136 10.43 9.22 4.40
C SER A 136 11.55 9.61 3.45
N GLN A 137 11.27 10.36 2.38
CA GLN A 137 12.20 10.46 1.26
C GLN A 137 13.59 10.96 1.70
N ASP A 138 13.63 11.94 2.60
CA ASP A 138 14.88 12.51 3.15
C ASP A 138 15.70 11.49 3.95
N ASP A 139 15.03 10.51 4.54
CA ASP A 139 15.65 9.40 5.27
C ASP A 139 16.01 8.22 4.35
N MET A 140 15.61 8.20 3.08
CA MET A 140 15.90 7.08 2.19
C MET A 140 17.31 7.19 1.61
N VAL A 141 18.06 6.08 1.61
CA VAL A 141 19.37 6.05 0.96
C VAL A 141 19.18 6.03 -0.55
N ASP A 142 19.58 7.11 -1.22
CA ASP A 142 19.70 7.09 -2.67
C ASP A 142 20.90 6.23 -3.10
N ARG A 143 20.61 5.20 -3.90
CA ARG A 143 21.62 4.31 -4.46
C ARG A 143 21.30 4.08 -5.93
N ALA A 144 22.22 4.52 -6.78
CA ALA A 144 22.12 4.28 -8.22
C ALA A 144 21.90 2.77 -8.50
N ASN A 145 21.02 2.48 -9.45
CA ASN A 145 20.66 1.11 -9.86
C ASN A 145 20.08 0.23 -8.74
N SER A 146 19.59 0.82 -7.66
CA SER A 146 18.83 0.10 -6.64
C SER A 146 17.34 0.29 -6.86
N PHE A 147 16.58 -0.74 -6.51
CA PHE A 147 15.13 -0.71 -6.45
C PHE A 147 14.69 -1.53 -5.23
N GLU A 148 13.50 -1.29 -4.74
CA GLU A 148 12.95 -2.05 -3.62
C GLU A 148 11.45 -2.26 -3.83
N LEU A 149 11.03 -3.53 -3.73
CA LEU A 149 9.63 -3.93 -3.73
C LEU A 149 9.13 -3.90 -2.28
N TYR A 150 8.00 -3.24 -2.07
CA TYR A 150 7.38 -3.09 -0.77
C TYR A 150 5.98 -3.69 -0.75
N GLY A 151 5.55 -4.11 0.43
CA GLY A 151 4.16 -4.46 0.72
C GLY A 151 3.57 -3.50 1.75
N ALA A 152 2.53 -2.76 1.39
CA ALA A 152 1.73 -1.95 2.29
C ALA A 152 0.52 -2.75 2.79
N ASP A 153 0.28 -2.71 4.10
CA ASP A 153 -0.84 -3.37 4.76
C ASP A 153 -1.90 -2.33 5.08
N PHE A 154 -3.10 -2.48 4.53
CA PHE A 154 -4.22 -1.57 4.74
C PHE A 154 -5.36 -2.27 5.47
N LEU A 155 -5.96 -1.57 6.43
CA LEU A 155 -7.24 -1.92 7.02
C LEU A 155 -8.31 -0.99 6.48
N LEU A 156 -9.51 -1.51 6.18
CA LEU A 156 -10.64 -0.64 5.80
C LEU A 156 -11.48 -0.31 7.03
N GLY A 157 -11.81 0.97 7.21
CA GLY A 157 -12.86 1.40 8.13
C GLY A 157 -14.25 1.05 7.60
N ILE A 158 -15.28 1.11 8.47
CA ILE A 158 -16.69 0.91 8.07
C ILE A 158 -17.17 1.85 6.95
N ASP A 159 -16.49 2.98 6.76
CA ASP A 159 -16.70 3.97 5.71
C ASP A 159 -15.92 3.67 4.42
N TYR A 160 -15.28 2.51 4.34
CA TYR A 160 -14.41 2.04 3.25
C TYR A 160 -13.11 2.85 3.10
N ILE A 161 -12.79 3.74 4.05
CA ILE A 161 -11.56 4.50 4.00
C ILE A 161 -10.37 3.58 4.36
N PRO A 162 -9.35 3.48 3.50
CA PRO A 162 -8.17 2.68 3.78
C PRO A 162 -7.25 3.38 4.78
N ILE A 163 -6.87 2.64 5.83
CA ILE A 163 -5.95 3.05 6.89
C ILE A 163 -4.66 2.26 6.69
N LEU A 164 -3.56 2.95 6.40
CA LEU A 164 -2.24 2.33 6.29
C LEU A 164 -1.77 1.87 7.67
N LEU A 165 -1.54 0.57 7.85
CA LEU A 165 -1.07 -0.01 9.10
C LEU A 165 0.47 -0.06 9.15
N GLU A 166 1.08 -0.62 8.12
CA GLU A 166 2.53 -0.78 8.02
C GLU A 166 3.01 -0.91 6.57
N ILE A 167 4.31 -0.66 6.37
CA ILE A 167 5.02 -0.91 5.11
C ILE A 167 6.16 -1.89 5.39
N ASN A 168 6.13 -3.01 4.70
CA ASN A 168 7.10 -4.09 4.78
C ASN A 168 8.05 -4.04 3.59
N MET A 169 9.35 -4.14 3.86
CA MET A 169 10.39 -4.29 2.82
C MET A 169 10.58 -5.77 2.50
N GLY A 170 10.81 -6.10 1.24
CA GLY A 170 10.94 -7.50 0.81
C GLY A 170 9.72 -8.32 1.22
N PRO A 171 8.50 -7.98 0.73
CA PRO A 171 7.30 -8.73 1.08
C PRO A 171 7.52 -10.22 0.78
N ALA A 172 6.99 -11.10 1.64
CA ALA A 172 7.18 -12.53 1.48
C ALA A 172 6.62 -13.01 0.12
N MET A 173 7.50 -13.54 -0.73
CA MET A 173 7.16 -14.03 -2.08
C MET A 173 6.88 -15.55 -2.11
N HIS A 174 6.47 -16.12 -0.97
CA HIS A 174 6.19 -17.55 -0.88
C HIS A 174 4.79 -17.86 -1.39
N ALA A 175 4.67 -18.88 -2.23
CA ALA A 175 3.42 -19.45 -2.73
C ALA A 175 2.69 -20.24 -1.62
N SER A 176 2.25 -19.55 -0.57
CA SER A 176 1.57 -20.17 0.59
C SER A 176 0.11 -20.55 0.32
N THR A 177 -0.50 -19.94 -0.68
CA THR A 177 -1.90 -20.09 -1.10
C THR A 177 -1.95 -19.98 -2.62
N LYS A 178 -3.05 -20.40 -3.26
CA LYS A 178 -3.22 -20.23 -4.71
C LYS A 178 -3.11 -18.77 -5.13
N VAL A 179 -3.74 -17.89 -4.34
CA VAL A 179 -3.71 -16.43 -4.53
C VAL A 179 -2.28 -15.89 -4.55
N THR A 180 -1.48 -16.25 -3.54
CA THR A 180 -0.09 -15.78 -3.44
C THR A 180 0.80 -16.41 -4.49
N ALA A 181 0.57 -17.67 -4.88
CA ALA A 181 1.33 -18.33 -5.95
C ALA A 181 1.21 -17.56 -7.29
N GLU A 182 0.00 -17.15 -7.66
CA GLU A 182 -0.26 -16.43 -8.91
C GLU A 182 0.29 -15.00 -8.89
N ILE A 183 0.00 -14.25 -7.82
CA ILE A 183 0.43 -12.85 -7.68
C ILE A 183 1.96 -12.76 -7.54
N CYS A 184 2.61 -13.66 -6.80
CA CYS A 184 4.07 -13.65 -6.67
C CYS A 184 4.77 -13.98 -7.98
N LYS A 185 4.26 -14.95 -8.74
CA LYS A 185 4.84 -15.31 -10.04
C LYS A 185 4.77 -14.13 -11.02
N SER A 186 3.56 -13.61 -11.24
CA SER A 186 3.36 -12.51 -12.19
C SER A 186 4.01 -11.20 -11.72
N GLY A 187 3.93 -10.90 -10.42
CA GLY A 187 4.53 -9.68 -9.86
C GLY A 187 6.06 -9.66 -9.95
N LEU A 188 6.74 -10.79 -9.76
CA LEU A 188 8.21 -10.84 -9.94
C LEU A 188 8.60 -10.62 -11.40
N GLU A 189 7.89 -11.25 -12.34
CA GLU A 189 8.12 -11.04 -13.77
C GLU A 189 7.94 -9.55 -14.13
N ASP A 190 6.88 -8.92 -13.62
CA ASP A 190 6.58 -7.51 -13.88
C ASP A 190 7.59 -6.55 -13.21
N VAL A 191 8.15 -6.89 -12.04
CA VAL A 191 9.25 -6.12 -11.42
C VAL A 191 10.44 -6.06 -12.37
N ILE A 192 10.81 -7.18 -13.00
CA ILE A 192 11.93 -7.23 -13.95
C ILE A 192 11.67 -6.33 -15.15
N LYS A 193 10.44 -6.35 -15.69
CA LYS A 193 10.04 -5.45 -16.79
C LYS A 193 10.22 -3.98 -16.42
N VAL A 194 9.73 -3.58 -15.24
CA VAL A 194 9.88 -2.20 -14.76
C VAL A 194 11.35 -1.84 -14.57
N VAL A 195 12.15 -2.69 -13.94
CA VAL A 195 13.53 -2.34 -13.56
C VAL A 195 14.51 -2.38 -14.75
N LEU A 196 14.32 -3.32 -15.69
CA LEU A 196 15.26 -3.54 -16.81
C LEU A 196 14.75 -2.94 -18.12
N ASP A 197 13.50 -3.20 -18.48
CA ASP A 197 13.00 -2.87 -19.82
C ASP A 197 12.72 -1.37 -19.94
N THR A 198 12.15 -0.74 -18.90
CA THR A 198 11.90 0.71 -18.92
C THR A 198 13.17 1.56 -18.97
N LYS A 199 14.31 1.02 -18.52
CA LYS A 199 15.62 1.68 -18.68
C LYS A 199 16.08 1.70 -20.14
N ARG A 200 15.66 0.73 -20.94
CA ARG A 200 16.00 0.62 -22.37
C ARG A 200 14.99 1.35 -23.24
N ASP A 201 13.71 1.20 -22.92
CA ASP A 201 12.59 1.84 -23.60
C ASP A 201 11.57 2.35 -22.57
N PRO A 202 11.42 3.68 -22.37
CA PRO A 202 10.44 4.25 -21.45
C PRO A 202 8.98 3.87 -21.73
N LYS A 203 8.67 3.29 -22.91
CA LYS A 203 7.35 2.81 -23.29
C LYS A 203 7.20 1.29 -23.22
N ALA A 204 8.20 0.58 -22.72
CA ALA A 204 8.16 -0.85 -22.54
C ALA A 204 6.94 -1.28 -21.69
N ASP A 205 6.48 -2.52 -21.92
CA ASP A 205 5.46 -3.14 -21.08
C ASP A 205 5.95 -3.15 -19.62
N THR A 206 5.07 -2.76 -18.70
CA THR A 206 5.33 -2.78 -17.25
C THR A 206 4.47 -3.82 -16.54
N GLY A 207 3.77 -4.64 -17.32
CA GLY A 207 2.83 -5.63 -16.82
C GLY A 207 1.71 -4.96 -16.05
N LYS A 208 1.48 -5.39 -14.81
CA LYS A 208 0.44 -4.80 -13.95
C LYS A 208 0.94 -3.62 -13.12
N PHE A 209 2.20 -3.20 -13.24
CA PHE A 209 2.63 -1.96 -12.62
C PHE A 209 2.12 -0.75 -13.40
N GLU A 210 1.72 0.28 -12.67
CA GLU A 210 1.50 1.62 -13.21
C GLU A 210 2.35 2.64 -12.45
N MET A 211 2.77 3.70 -13.13
CA MET A 211 3.51 4.78 -12.47
C MET A 211 2.55 5.57 -11.58
N LEU A 212 2.77 5.50 -10.27
CA LEU A 212 1.94 6.14 -9.26
C LEU A 212 2.39 7.57 -8.98
N TYR A 213 3.70 7.78 -8.89
CA TYR A 213 4.27 9.08 -8.58
C TYR A 213 5.65 9.20 -9.21
N LYS A 214 5.93 10.37 -9.78
CA LYS A 214 7.25 10.74 -10.27
C LYS A 214 7.52 12.19 -9.87
N GLN A 215 8.55 12.38 -9.06
CA GLN A 215 8.95 13.71 -8.63
C GLN A 215 9.49 14.51 -9.82
N GLU A 216 8.92 15.69 -10.04
CA GLU A 216 9.46 16.66 -10.97
C GLU A 216 10.54 17.47 -10.25
N LEU A 217 11.79 17.32 -10.67
CA LEU A 217 12.85 18.23 -10.27
C LEU A 217 12.74 19.46 -11.15
N GLY A 218 12.63 20.64 -10.53
CA GLY A 218 12.69 21.92 -11.25
C GLY A 218 13.99 22.05 -12.07
N PRO A 219 14.10 23.07 -12.94
CA PRO A 219 15.31 23.27 -13.73
C PRO A 219 16.54 23.30 -12.82
N ARG A 220 17.55 22.47 -13.14
CA ARG A 220 18.82 22.41 -12.41
C ARG A 220 19.41 23.82 -12.35
N PRO A 221 19.67 24.39 -11.15
CA PRO A 221 20.37 25.66 -11.08
C PRO A 221 21.75 25.50 -11.74
N HIS A 222 22.13 26.46 -12.58
CA HIS A 222 23.51 26.56 -13.05
C HIS A 222 24.40 26.81 -11.84
N HIS A 223 25.32 25.88 -11.61
CA HIS A 223 26.23 25.85 -10.47
C HIS A 223 27.02 27.16 -10.36
N THR A 224 26.74 27.96 -9.33
CA THR A 224 27.65 28.98 -8.81
C THR A 224 27.74 28.73 -7.31
N GLY A 225 28.96 28.48 -6.85
CA GLY A 225 29.23 27.89 -5.54
C GLY A 225 28.66 28.71 -4.37
N GLU A 226 28.36 27.94 -3.33
CA GLU A 226 28.05 28.36 -1.95
C GLU A 226 26.63 28.90 -1.70
N LEU A 227 25.89 28.09 -0.91
CA LEU A 227 24.52 28.22 -0.38
C LEU A 227 23.37 27.70 -1.25
N GLU A 228 22.93 26.47 -0.94
CA GLU A 228 21.65 25.92 -1.40
C GLU A 228 20.49 26.54 -0.60
N LEU A 229 19.89 27.58 -1.16
CA LEU A 229 18.58 28.09 -0.74
C LEU A 229 17.56 27.80 -1.83
N LEU A 230 16.58 26.94 -1.51
CA LEU A 230 15.42 26.67 -2.35
C LEU A 230 14.31 27.67 -2.01
N VAL A 231 13.94 28.50 -2.98
CA VAL A 231 12.75 29.36 -2.90
C VAL A 231 11.73 28.86 -3.91
N ALA A 232 10.61 28.33 -3.41
CA ALA A 232 9.45 27.97 -4.22
C ALA A 232 8.37 29.04 -4.04
N GLY A 233 7.94 29.66 -5.14
CA GLY A 233 6.89 30.66 -5.17
C GLY A 233 5.82 30.33 -6.20
N THR A 234 4.57 30.69 -5.92
CA THR A 234 3.45 30.57 -6.86
C THR A 234 3.04 31.96 -7.34
N LYS A 235 2.76 32.10 -8.63
CA LYS A 235 2.34 33.37 -9.23
C LYS A 235 1.02 33.84 -8.62
N ILE A 236 1.04 34.98 -7.93
CA ILE A 236 -0.18 35.65 -7.47
C ILE A 236 -0.87 36.24 -8.71
N VAL A 237 -2.01 35.67 -9.09
CA VAL A 237 -2.88 36.23 -10.11
C VAL A 237 -3.78 37.26 -9.43
N PRO A 238 -3.79 38.54 -9.85
CA PRO A 238 -4.66 39.55 -9.25
C PRO A 238 -6.13 39.16 -9.44
N ASP A 239 -6.92 39.26 -8.37
CA ASP A 239 -8.35 38.98 -8.41
C ASP A 239 -9.03 39.92 -9.40
N ARG A 240 -9.74 39.37 -10.39
CA ARG A 240 -10.57 40.14 -11.32
C ARG A 240 -11.85 40.52 -10.58
N ARG A 241 -11.74 41.44 -9.61
CA ARG A 241 -12.90 42.09 -9.03
C ARG A 241 -12.76 43.60 -9.04
N VAL A 242 -13.80 44.17 -9.65
CA VAL A 242 -14.25 45.57 -9.63
C VAL A 242 -13.46 46.54 -10.50
N LYS A 243 -13.98 46.77 -11.73
CA LYS A 243 -14.06 48.13 -12.24
C LYS A 243 -15.52 48.58 -12.18
N LYS A 244 -15.70 49.72 -11.53
CA LYS A 244 -16.94 50.47 -11.29
C LYS A 244 -17.71 50.74 -12.58
#